data_AF-A0A150P3E1-F1
#
_entry.id   AF-A0A150P3E1-F1
#
_cell.length_a   1.000
_cell.length_b   1.000
_cell.length_c   1.000
_cell.angle_alpha   90.00
_cell.angle_beta   90.00
_cell.angle_gamma   90.00
#
_symmetry.space_group_name_H-M   'P 1'
#
loop_
_entity.id
_entity.type
_entity.pdbx_description
1 polymer ?
#
loop_
_entity_poly.entity_id
_entity_poly.type
_entity_poly.pdbx_seq_one_letter_code
_entity_poly.pdbx_strand_id
1 'polypeptide(L)'
;MGGSGTGGMGGMPVFEPSFILGADISSVQEAVDNGARYTDTDGNEKGMLELLKNHGFNYIRLRTFVDPGAPYGYALGTGGSCEKREDYCDKGHTIEFGKQIKAAGMGFLLDFHYSDTWADPGKQIIPEAWRDARSVAEMAGLLKAYTKDVVAALVSEGARPDMVQIGNEITPGMLIHVPSASTDCWGNDSVVNPSGLTGRATNQNWDNLAALLKAGIEGVKEVDDTIKIMLHVENTEDVDGVTWWVNSATSRGVEFDVLGLSCYTAFQGEPEVWEDTFNTLARTFPDLSFAIAEYNPERTKANQIMRELPDGRGLGTFFWEPTQSGSWGSSLFTQQGGTYRANSDAFAEFDAMKASFGL
;
A
#
# COMPACT_ATOMS: atom_id res chain seq x y z
N MET A 1 47.65 2.70 -18.10
CA MET A 1 46.76 1.52 -18.12
C MET A 1 45.51 1.93 -17.40
N GLY A 2 44.40 2.08 -18.13
CA GLY A 2 43.12 2.45 -17.54
C GLY A 2 42.56 1.28 -16.73
N GLY A 3 42.11 1.58 -15.53
CA GLY A 3 41.14 0.78 -14.80
C GLY A 3 39.85 1.57 -14.78
N SER A 4 38.93 1.22 -15.67
CA SER A 4 37.55 1.66 -15.64
C SER A 4 36.89 1.11 -14.37
N GLY A 5 36.72 1.99 -13.37
CA GLY A 5 35.82 1.72 -12.26
C GLY A 5 34.41 1.62 -12.82
N THR A 6 33.75 0.49 -12.57
CA THR A 6 32.32 0.29 -12.78
C THR A 6 31.58 1.35 -11.96
N GLY A 7 31.05 2.36 -12.64
CA GLY A 7 30.16 3.33 -12.02
C GLY A 7 28.93 2.60 -11.46
N GLY A 8 28.73 2.69 -10.15
CA GLY A 8 27.47 2.31 -9.53
C GLY A 8 26.36 3.12 -10.20
N MET A 9 25.27 2.45 -10.59
CA MET A 9 24.06 3.13 -11.03
C MET A 9 23.70 4.14 -9.93
N GLY A 10 23.75 5.44 -10.25
CA GLY A 10 23.50 6.51 -9.30
C GLY A 10 22.10 6.36 -8.74
N GLY A 11 22.00 5.85 -7.51
CA GLY A 11 20.74 5.70 -6.80
C GLY A 11 20.06 7.06 -6.69
N MET A 12 18.83 7.16 -7.19
CA MET A 12 17.97 8.31 -6.93
C MET A 12 17.97 8.55 -5.41
N PRO A 13 18.19 9.78 -4.93
CA PRO A 13 18.22 10.04 -3.50
C PRO A 13 16.89 9.61 -2.86
N VAL A 14 16.98 9.01 -1.68
CA VAL A 14 15.81 8.63 -0.88
C VAL A 14 15.00 9.90 -0.61
N PHE A 15 13.70 9.86 -0.88
CA PHE A 15 12.80 10.96 -0.57
C PHE A 15 12.27 10.81 0.87
N GLU A 16 12.83 11.59 1.79
CA GLU A 16 12.42 11.60 3.20
C GLU A 16 11.90 13.00 3.58
N PRO A 17 10.59 13.27 3.47
CA PRO A 17 10.02 14.54 3.90
C PRO A 17 9.93 14.60 5.43
N SER A 18 9.79 15.80 5.99
CA SER A 18 9.55 15.99 7.43
C SER A 18 8.20 15.42 7.89
N PHE A 19 7.26 15.27 6.97
CA PHE A 19 5.97 14.62 7.17
C PHE A 19 5.37 14.22 5.82
N ILE A 20 4.70 13.08 5.78
CA ILE A 20 4.04 12.53 4.59
C ILE A 20 2.58 12.98 4.57
N LEU A 21 2.24 13.83 3.59
CA LEU A 21 0.87 13.97 3.11
C LEU A 21 0.75 13.10 1.86
N GLY A 22 0.23 11.89 2.03
CA GLY A 22 0.19 10.86 1.00
C GLY A 22 -1.20 10.62 0.43
N ALA A 23 -1.24 10.02 -0.75
CA ALA A 23 -2.45 9.46 -1.33
C ALA A 23 -2.16 8.13 -2.04
N ASP A 24 -3.09 7.19 -1.96
CA ASP A 24 -3.16 6.06 -2.90
C ASP A 24 -3.93 6.50 -4.14
N ILE A 25 -3.31 6.38 -5.31
CA ILE A 25 -3.95 6.75 -6.58
C ILE A 25 -3.84 5.65 -7.63
N SER A 26 -3.76 4.39 -7.20
CA SER A 26 -3.45 3.29 -8.12
C SER A 26 -4.52 3.10 -9.21
N SER A 27 -5.77 3.53 -8.98
CA SER A 27 -6.84 3.49 -9.98
C SER A 27 -6.74 4.59 -11.06
N VAL A 28 -5.85 5.57 -10.91
CA VAL A 28 -5.83 6.76 -11.78
C VAL A 28 -5.38 6.46 -13.20
N GLN A 29 -4.43 5.54 -13.42
CA GLN A 29 -4.05 5.13 -14.79
C GLN A 29 -5.27 4.57 -15.53
N GLU A 30 -5.96 3.61 -14.91
CA GLU A 30 -7.19 3.03 -15.47
C GLU A 30 -8.25 4.10 -15.75
N ALA A 31 -8.48 5.01 -14.79
CA ALA A 31 -9.47 6.06 -14.95
C ALA A 31 -9.14 6.97 -16.14
N VAL A 32 -7.88 7.38 -16.29
CA VAL A 32 -7.42 8.24 -17.39
C VAL A 32 -7.54 7.54 -18.75
N ASP A 33 -7.17 6.27 -18.84
CA ASP A 33 -7.30 5.49 -20.08
C ASP A 33 -8.76 5.24 -20.48
N ASN A 34 -9.66 5.29 -19.50
CA ASN A 34 -11.11 5.31 -19.69
C ASN A 34 -11.70 6.72 -19.88
N GLY A 35 -10.86 7.74 -20.06
CA GLY A 35 -11.25 9.10 -20.43
C GLY A 35 -11.48 10.06 -19.25
N ALA A 36 -11.05 9.70 -18.05
CA ALA A 36 -11.12 10.61 -16.90
C ALA A 36 -10.26 11.87 -17.13
N ARG A 37 -10.80 13.02 -16.72
CA ARG A 37 -10.11 14.31 -16.69
C ARG A 37 -10.27 14.95 -15.32
N TYR A 38 -9.18 15.52 -14.78
CA TYR A 38 -9.18 16.13 -13.46
C TYR A 38 -9.08 17.64 -13.56
N THR A 39 -9.99 18.35 -12.89
CA THR A 39 -9.95 19.81 -12.74
C THR A 39 -9.61 20.16 -11.30
N ASP A 40 -8.59 20.99 -11.12
CA ASP A 40 -8.13 21.50 -9.83
C ASP A 40 -9.08 22.60 -9.28
N THR A 41 -8.90 22.99 -8.03
CA THR A 41 -9.67 24.02 -7.32
C THR A 41 -9.51 25.42 -7.93
N ASP A 42 -8.44 25.66 -8.70
CA ASP A 42 -8.24 26.88 -9.50
C ASP A 42 -9.04 26.89 -10.82
N GLY A 43 -9.76 25.80 -11.13
CA GLY A 43 -10.59 25.65 -12.31
C GLY A 43 -9.85 25.12 -13.55
N ASN A 44 -8.55 24.85 -13.48
CA ASN A 44 -7.75 24.35 -14.60
C ASN A 44 -7.68 22.82 -14.62
N GLU A 45 -7.65 22.23 -15.82
CA GLU A 45 -7.38 20.80 -15.99
C GLU A 45 -5.90 20.52 -15.71
N LYS A 46 -5.62 19.51 -14.87
CA LYS A 46 -4.26 19.12 -14.46
C LYS A 46 -4.15 17.59 -14.36
N GLY A 47 -2.92 17.08 -14.43
CA GLY A 47 -2.65 15.69 -14.06
C GLY A 47 -2.85 15.47 -12.55
N MET A 48 -3.23 14.26 -12.13
CA MET A 48 -3.49 13.96 -10.72
C MET A 48 -2.31 14.30 -9.81
N LEU A 49 -1.08 13.94 -10.20
CA LEU A 49 0.13 14.21 -9.41
C LEU A 49 0.36 15.71 -9.20
N GLU A 50 0.20 16.52 -10.24
CA GLU A 50 0.35 17.97 -10.15
C GLU A 50 -0.73 18.59 -9.25
N LEU A 51 -1.97 18.16 -9.42
CA LEU A 51 -3.11 18.62 -8.63
C LEU A 51 -2.90 18.32 -7.14
N LEU A 52 -2.59 17.06 -6.78
CA LEU A 52 -2.32 16.68 -5.40
C LEU A 52 -1.12 17.46 -4.84
N LYS A 53 -0.05 17.63 -5.63
CA LYS A 53 1.12 18.40 -5.21
C LYS A 53 0.80 19.87 -4.92
N ASN A 54 -0.10 20.49 -5.67
CA ASN A 54 -0.55 21.87 -5.38
C ASN A 54 -1.12 21.99 -3.96
N HIS A 55 -1.80 20.93 -3.51
CA HIS A 55 -2.43 20.83 -2.20
C HIS A 55 -1.55 20.19 -1.10
N GLY A 56 -0.24 20.10 -1.34
CA GLY A 56 0.74 19.71 -0.31
C GLY A 56 0.99 18.21 -0.20
N PHE A 57 0.31 17.38 -1.00
CA PHE A 57 0.67 15.98 -1.09
C PHE A 57 2.09 15.84 -1.65
N ASN A 58 2.88 14.97 -1.03
CA ASN A 58 4.30 14.81 -1.34
C ASN A 58 4.72 13.35 -1.51
N TYR A 59 3.80 12.40 -1.34
CA TYR A 59 4.08 10.98 -1.40
C TYR A 59 2.91 10.23 -2.03
N ILE A 60 3.20 9.23 -2.85
CA ILE A 60 2.18 8.42 -3.52
C ILE A 60 2.34 6.96 -3.13
N ARG A 61 1.23 6.32 -2.76
CA ARG A 61 1.12 4.88 -2.58
C ARG A 61 0.57 4.25 -3.86
N LEU A 62 1.18 3.16 -4.33
CA LEU A 62 0.63 2.33 -5.39
C LEU A 62 0.61 0.87 -4.99
N ARG A 63 -0.56 0.23 -5.12
CA ARG A 63 -0.66 -1.24 -5.07
C ARG A 63 -0.08 -1.89 -6.32
N THR A 64 0.42 -3.11 -6.16
CA THR A 64 0.81 -3.99 -7.27
C THR A 64 0.32 -5.42 -7.04
N PHE A 65 -0.24 -6.02 -8.09
CA PHE A 65 -0.71 -7.40 -8.15
C PHE A 65 0.32 -8.29 -8.85
N VAL A 66 0.30 -9.59 -8.54
CA VAL A 66 1.24 -10.56 -9.12
C VAL A 66 0.96 -10.78 -10.60
N ASP A 67 -0.26 -11.22 -10.92
CA ASP A 67 -0.74 -11.32 -12.29
C ASP A 67 -2.24 -10.96 -12.36
N PRO A 68 -2.60 -9.67 -12.53
CA PRO A 68 -4.01 -9.28 -12.60
C PRO A 68 -4.74 -9.84 -13.82
N GLY A 69 -4.02 -10.31 -14.84
CA GLY A 69 -4.55 -10.99 -16.02
C GLY A 69 -4.76 -12.50 -15.81
N ALA A 70 -4.42 -13.06 -14.66
CA ALA A 70 -4.66 -14.48 -14.37
C ALA A 70 -6.16 -14.79 -14.15
N PRO A 71 -6.59 -16.06 -14.25
CA PRO A 71 -7.93 -16.47 -13.82
C PRO A 71 -8.23 -16.05 -12.38
N TYR A 72 -9.36 -15.33 -12.19
CA TYR A 72 -9.77 -14.66 -10.94
C TYR A 72 -8.90 -13.46 -10.52
N GLY A 73 -8.00 -13.00 -11.39
CA GLY A 73 -7.23 -11.77 -11.20
C GLY A 73 -8.09 -10.51 -11.38
N TYR A 74 -7.53 -9.37 -11.02
CA TYR A 74 -8.21 -8.07 -11.06
C TYR A 74 -8.78 -7.71 -12.45
N ALA A 75 -8.08 -8.08 -13.52
CA ALA A 75 -8.45 -7.74 -14.90
C ALA A 75 -9.39 -8.76 -15.56
N LEU A 76 -9.33 -10.03 -15.13
CA LEU A 76 -10.13 -11.14 -15.66
C LEU A 76 -11.05 -11.80 -14.62
N GLY A 77 -11.42 -11.06 -13.58
CA GLY A 77 -12.26 -11.59 -12.50
C GLY A 77 -13.68 -11.95 -12.98
N THR A 78 -14.37 -12.79 -12.23
CA THR A 78 -15.73 -13.23 -12.61
C THR A 78 -16.77 -12.18 -12.22
N GLY A 79 -17.51 -11.65 -13.21
CA GLY A 79 -18.61 -10.70 -13.01
C GLY A 79 -18.64 -9.61 -14.11
N GLY A 80 -19.82 -9.09 -14.45
CA GLY A 80 -19.98 -8.20 -15.62
C GLY A 80 -19.29 -6.83 -15.53
N SER A 81 -18.81 -6.43 -14.35
CA SER A 81 -18.08 -5.18 -14.12
C SER A 81 -16.55 -5.36 -13.99
N CYS A 82 -16.07 -6.58 -14.21
CA CYS A 82 -14.74 -7.01 -13.80
C CYS A 82 -13.73 -7.08 -14.96
N GLU A 83 -14.20 -7.10 -16.20
CA GLU A 83 -13.32 -7.05 -17.37
C GLU A 83 -12.66 -5.68 -17.46
N LYS A 84 -11.33 -5.67 -17.36
CA LYS A 84 -10.52 -4.47 -17.54
C LYS A 84 -9.94 -4.44 -18.94
N ARG A 85 -9.68 -3.23 -19.43
CA ARG A 85 -9.06 -3.03 -20.75
C ARG A 85 -7.62 -3.53 -20.78
N GLU A 86 -6.92 -3.39 -19.67
CA GLU A 86 -5.51 -3.75 -19.47
C GLU A 86 -5.33 -4.31 -18.06
N ASP A 87 -4.18 -4.94 -17.84
CA ASP A 87 -3.78 -5.58 -16.60
C ASP A 87 -3.26 -4.53 -15.59
N TYR A 88 -4.08 -3.53 -15.28
CA TYR A 88 -3.71 -2.42 -14.39
C TYR A 88 -3.24 -2.92 -13.02
N CYS A 89 -2.35 -2.16 -12.40
CA CYS A 89 -1.63 -2.53 -11.17
C CYS A 89 -0.70 -3.76 -11.32
N ASP A 90 -0.40 -4.22 -12.54
CA ASP A 90 0.71 -5.15 -12.75
C ASP A 90 2.08 -4.44 -12.63
N LYS A 91 3.16 -5.22 -12.73
CA LYS A 91 4.54 -4.69 -12.71
C LYS A 91 4.76 -3.59 -13.76
N GLY A 92 4.23 -3.74 -14.97
CA GLY A 92 4.43 -2.78 -16.06
C GLY A 92 3.84 -1.40 -15.74
N HIS A 93 2.56 -1.37 -15.38
CA HIS A 93 1.85 -0.15 -15.00
C HIS A 93 2.46 0.49 -13.75
N THR A 94 2.82 -0.31 -12.73
CA THR A 94 3.50 0.18 -11.52
C THR A 94 4.82 0.86 -11.85
N ILE A 95 5.63 0.32 -12.78
CA ILE A 95 6.86 0.97 -13.23
C ILE A 95 6.58 2.30 -13.92
N GLU A 96 5.65 2.32 -14.88
CA GLU A 96 5.31 3.54 -15.60
C GLU A 96 4.82 4.65 -14.68
N PHE A 97 3.96 4.32 -13.73
CA PHE A 97 3.44 5.29 -12.78
C PHE A 97 4.51 5.71 -11.77
N GLY A 98 5.33 4.78 -11.30
CA GLY A 98 6.49 5.07 -10.45
C GLY A 98 7.44 6.09 -11.09
N LYS A 99 7.72 5.99 -12.40
CA LYS A 99 8.53 6.98 -13.12
C LYS A 99 7.89 8.37 -13.08
N GLN A 100 6.57 8.45 -13.24
CA GLN A 100 5.84 9.73 -13.16
C GLN A 100 5.89 10.33 -11.75
N ILE A 101 5.74 9.50 -10.71
CA ILE A 101 5.86 9.93 -9.29
C ILE A 101 7.24 10.52 -9.03
N LYS A 102 8.32 9.82 -9.44
CA LYS A 102 9.69 10.32 -9.24
C LYS A 102 9.98 11.56 -10.10
N ALA A 103 9.45 11.64 -11.33
CA ALA A 103 9.56 12.82 -12.17
C ALA A 103 8.82 14.04 -11.58
N ALA A 104 7.72 13.81 -10.86
CA ALA A 104 7.01 14.85 -10.10
C ALA A 104 7.75 15.26 -8.81
N GLY A 105 8.86 14.61 -8.46
CA GLY A 105 9.64 14.88 -7.25
C GLY A 105 8.89 14.51 -5.97
N MET A 106 8.07 13.46 -6.01
CA MET A 106 7.32 12.94 -4.88
C MET A 106 7.94 11.63 -4.38
N GLY A 107 7.66 11.29 -3.12
CA GLY A 107 7.99 9.98 -2.55
C GLY A 107 7.09 8.88 -3.10
N PHE A 108 7.58 7.65 -3.08
CA PHE A 108 6.87 6.49 -3.60
C PHE A 108 6.82 5.34 -2.57
N LEU A 109 5.61 4.94 -2.18
CA LEU A 109 5.30 3.75 -1.38
C LEU A 109 4.76 2.67 -2.31
N LEU A 110 5.50 1.59 -2.49
CA LEU A 110 5.03 0.43 -3.23
C LEU A 110 4.33 -0.54 -2.27
N ASP A 111 3.09 -0.91 -2.57
CA ASP A 111 2.31 -1.87 -1.81
C ASP A 111 2.14 -3.20 -2.55
N PHE A 112 2.77 -4.25 -2.03
CA PHE A 112 2.56 -5.59 -2.53
C PHE A 112 1.33 -6.24 -1.91
N HIS A 113 0.32 -6.50 -2.72
CA HIS A 113 -0.83 -7.29 -2.29
C HIS A 113 -0.54 -8.80 -2.20
N TYR A 114 0.49 -9.28 -2.92
CA TYR A 114 0.80 -10.72 -3.02
C TYR A 114 -0.41 -11.58 -3.42
N SER A 115 -1.21 -11.06 -4.34
CA SER A 115 -2.42 -11.65 -4.90
C SER A 115 -2.56 -11.17 -6.35
N ASP A 116 -3.33 -11.88 -7.15
CA ASP A 116 -3.70 -11.46 -8.53
C ASP A 116 -4.85 -10.43 -8.52
N THR A 117 -5.50 -10.27 -7.37
CA THR A 117 -6.57 -9.29 -7.14
C THR A 117 -6.41 -8.68 -5.75
N TRP A 118 -7.40 -7.95 -5.27
CA TRP A 118 -7.43 -7.33 -3.95
C TRP A 118 -7.04 -8.29 -2.84
N ALA A 119 -6.29 -7.76 -1.88
CA ALA A 119 -5.87 -8.44 -0.67
C ALA A 119 -6.33 -7.57 0.49
N ASP A 120 -7.16 -8.12 1.36
CA ASP A 120 -7.73 -7.49 2.55
C ASP A 120 -8.05 -8.57 3.60
N PRO A 121 -8.63 -8.23 4.76
CA PRO A 121 -8.78 -9.20 5.85
C PRO A 121 -9.71 -10.36 5.53
N GLY A 122 -10.67 -10.12 4.64
CA GLY A 122 -11.62 -11.12 4.19
C GLY A 122 -11.03 -12.04 3.12
N LYS A 123 -9.99 -11.60 2.41
CA LYS A 123 -9.43 -12.30 1.25
C LYS A 123 -7.95 -12.02 1.05
N GLN A 124 -7.18 -13.10 1.10
CA GLN A 124 -5.72 -13.13 0.94
C GLN A 124 -5.39 -14.26 -0.04
N ILE A 125 -5.81 -14.10 -1.30
CA ILE A 125 -5.82 -15.17 -2.30
C ILE A 125 -4.40 -15.43 -2.79
N ILE A 126 -4.00 -16.70 -2.82
CA ILE A 126 -2.74 -17.14 -3.39
C ILE A 126 -2.78 -16.91 -4.92
N PRO A 127 -1.80 -16.19 -5.50
CA PRO A 127 -1.66 -16.01 -6.93
C PRO A 127 -1.72 -17.34 -7.69
N GLU A 128 -2.34 -17.35 -8.85
CA GLU A 128 -2.56 -18.55 -9.67
C GLU A 128 -1.27 -19.35 -9.84
N ALA A 129 -0.20 -18.67 -10.25
CA ALA A 129 1.11 -19.26 -10.50
C ALA A 129 1.76 -19.90 -9.25
N TRP A 130 1.27 -19.61 -8.04
CA TRP A 130 1.84 -20.09 -6.78
C TRP A 130 1.02 -21.18 -6.10
N ARG A 131 -0.19 -21.49 -6.61
CA ARG A 131 -1.12 -22.44 -5.97
C ARG A 131 -0.60 -23.88 -5.95
N ASP A 132 0.37 -24.21 -6.81
CA ASP A 132 1.01 -25.52 -6.84
C ASP A 132 2.16 -25.71 -5.85
N ALA A 133 2.55 -24.66 -5.11
CA ALA A 133 3.57 -24.78 -4.08
C ALA A 133 3.19 -25.86 -3.05
N ARG A 134 4.15 -26.72 -2.71
CA ARG A 134 3.95 -27.87 -1.82
C ARG A 134 4.48 -27.66 -0.41
N SER A 135 5.16 -26.53 -0.18
CA SER A 135 5.71 -26.17 1.13
C SER A 135 5.77 -24.66 1.32
N VAL A 136 5.86 -24.22 2.58
CA VAL A 136 6.03 -22.79 2.87
C VAL A 136 7.37 -22.24 2.38
N ALA A 137 8.41 -23.08 2.34
CA ALA A 137 9.71 -22.67 1.83
C ALA A 137 9.66 -22.39 0.31
N GLU A 138 8.92 -23.21 -0.44
CA GLU A 138 8.69 -22.99 -1.87
C GLU A 138 7.84 -21.73 -2.10
N MET A 139 6.76 -21.55 -1.34
CA MET A 139 5.91 -20.35 -1.39
C MET A 139 6.72 -19.08 -1.07
N ALA A 140 7.55 -19.13 -0.03
CA ALA A 140 8.45 -18.04 0.34
C ALA A 140 9.48 -17.74 -0.77
N GLY A 141 10.01 -18.77 -1.44
CA GLY A 141 10.89 -18.61 -2.59
C GLY A 141 10.22 -17.89 -3.77
N LEU A 142 8.99 -18.25 -4.09
CA LEU A 142 8.18 -17.59 -5.14
C LEU A 142 7.91 -16.12 -4.81
N LEU A 143 7.47 -15.86 -3.56
CA LEU A 143 7.22 -14.52 -3.06
C LEU A 143 8.48 -13.65 -3.14
N LYS A 144 9.61 -14.14 -2.59
CA LYS A 144 10.90 -13.42 -2.64
C LYS A 144 11.33 -13.10 -4.07
N ALA A 145 11.22 -14.07 -4.97
CA ALA A 145 11.60 -13.89 -6.37
C ALA A 145 10.77 -12.80 -7.04
N TYR A 146 9.46 -12.80 -6.81
CA TYR A 146 8.56 -11.77 -7.31
C TYR A 146 8.87 -10.39 -6.72
N THR A 147 9.03 -10.27 -5.39
CA THR A 147 9.36 -9.00 -4.74
C THR A 147 10.66 -8.42 -5.29
N LYS A 148 11.71 -9.26 -5.41
CA LYS A 148 13.01 -8.86 -5.95
C LYS A 148 12.91 -8.41 -7.40
N ASP A 149 12.17 -9.14 -8.24
CA ASP A 149 12.00 -8.81 -9.67
C ASP A 149 11.33 -7.45 -9.86
N VAL A 150 10.22 -7.19 -9.16
CA VAL A 150 9.50 -5.92 -9.24
C VAL A 150 10.36 -4.76 -8.73
N VAL A 151 10.99 -4.89 -7.56
CA VAL A 151 11.83 -3.82 -6.99
C VAL A 151 13.07 -3.56 -7.85
N ALA A 152 13.73 -4.60 -8.36
CA ALA A 152 14.87 -4.44 -9.26
C ALA A 152 14.49 -3.73 -10.56
N ALA A 153 13.35 -4.09 -11.16
CA ALA A 153 12.85 -3.45 -12.36
C ALA A 153 12.55 -1.95 -12.11
N LEU A 154 11.83 -1.63 -11.03
CA LEU A 154 11.55 -0.25 -10.61
C LEU A 154 12.82 0.59 -10.44
N VAL A 155 13.80 0.06 -9.70
CA VAL A 155 15.09 0.75 -9.48
C VAL A 155 15.81 0.97 -10.82
N SER A 156 15.87 -0.04 -11.68
CA SER A 156 16.57 0.04 -12.96
C SER A 156 15.94 1.05 -13.94
N GLU A 157 14.63 1.25 -13.86
CA GLU A 157 13.84 2.15 -14.72
C GLU A 157 13.72 3.58 -14.15
N GLY A 158 14.38 3.87 -13.02
CA GLY A 158 14.35 5.18 -12.38
C GLY A 158 13.09 5.45 -11.54
N ALA A 159 12.34 4.41 -11.21
CA ALA A 159 11.11 4.43 -10.41
C ALA A 159 11.31 3.87 -9.00
N ARG A 160 12.52 4.02 -8.44
CA ARG A 160 12.89 3.49 -7.12
C ARG A 160 11.84 3.88 -6.05
N PRO A 161 11.21 2.92 -5.36
CA PRO A 161 10.37 3.21 -4.21
C PRO A 161 11.21 3.66 -3.02
N ASP A 162 10.66 4.55 -2.21
CA ASP A 162 11.28 5.07 -0.98
C ASP A 162 10.85 4.24 0.24
N MET A 163 9.68 3.59 0.14
CA MET A 163 9.15 2.63 1.10
C MET A 163 8.45 1.48 0.38
N VAL A 164 8.50 0.27 0.92
CA VAL A 164 7.81 -0.92 0.40
C VAL A 164 6.99 -1.55 1.51
N GLN A 165 5.71 -1.79 1.25
CA GLN A 165 4.78 -2.52 2.11
C GLN A 165 4.76 -4.01 1.71
N ILE A 166 5.00 -4.89 2.70
CA ILE A 166 5.04 -6.35 2.51
C ILE A 166 3.70 -6.94 2.93
N GLY A 167 2.75 -6.98 1.99
CA GLY A 167 1.38 -7.44 2.21
C GLY A 167 0.44 -6.27 2.55
N ASN A 168 -0.80 -6.37 2.10
CA ASN A 168 -1.85 -5.39 2.40
C ASN A 168 -2.84 -5.95 3.43
N GLU A 169 -3.10 -5.18 4.50
CA GLU A 169 -4.09 -5.50 5.55
C GLU A 169 -3.97 -6.96 6.04
N ILE A 170 -2.77 -7.30 6.53
CA ILE A 170 -2.36 -8.66 6.85
C ILE A 170 -2.62 -9.04 8.32
N THR A 171 -3.61 -8.43 8.98
CA THR A 171 -4.06 -8.87 10.31
C THR A 171 -4.38 -10.36 10.37
N PRO A 172 -5.12 -10.98 9.41
CA PRO A 172 -5.32 -12.42 9.42
C PRO A 172 -4.12 -13.21 8.90
N GLY A 173 -3.06 -12.53 8.44
CA GLY A 173 -1.92 -13.09 7.70
C GLY A 173 -2.01 -12.85 6.20
N MET A 174 -1.26 -13.63 5.40
CA MET A 174 -1.20 -13.50 3.94
C MET A 174 -1.17 -14.87 3.25
N LEU A 175 -1.51 -14.95 1.96
CA LEU A 175 -1.48 -16.19 1.17
C LEU A 175 -2.27 -17.33 1.85
N ILE A 176 -3.56 -17.08 2.09
CA ILE A 176 -4.45 -17.95 2.90
C ILE A 176 -5.49 -18.65 2.03
N HIS A 177 -5.99 -17.96 1.01
CA HIS A 177 -7.19 -18.35 0.28
C HIS A 177 -6.88 -18.86 -1.13
N VAL A 178 -7.81 -19.61 -1.70
CA VAL A 178 -7.87 -19.98 -3.12
C VAL A 178 -9.27 -19.66 -3.66
N PRO A 179 -9.42 -19.37 -4.96
CA PRO A 179 -10.74 -19.13 -5.54
C PRO A 179 -11.67 -20.34 -5.42
N SER A 180 -12.96 -20.06 -5.34
CA SER A 180 -14.06 -21.01 -5.44
C SER A 180 -14.91 -20.72 -6.68
N ALA A 181 -15.89 -21.57 -6.97
CA ALA A 181 -16.85 -21.31 -8.05
C ALA A 181 -17.70 -20.04 -7.82
N SER A 182 -17.78 -19.56 -6.58
CA SER A 182 -18.50 -18.33 -6.21
C SER A 182 -17.61 -17.10 -6.17
N THR A 183 -16.29 -17.24 -6.34
CA THR A 183 -15.37 -16.12 -6.17
C THR A 183 -15.59 -15.04 -7.23
N ASP A 184 -15.91 -13.84 -6.75
CA ASP A 184 -16.09 -12.65 -7.60
C ASP A 184 -14.74 -12.00 -7.94
N CYS A 185 -14.77 -10.93 -8.74
CA CYS A 185 -13.54 -10.24 -9.14
C CYS A 185 -12.85 -9.41 -8.05
N TRP A 186 -13.53 -9.16 -6.94
CA TRP A 186 -12.89 -8.59 -5.76
C TRP A 186 -12.16 -9.66 -4.95
N GLY A 187 -12.40 -10.95 -5.23
CA GLY A 187 -11.89 -12.08 -4.47
C GLY A 187 -12.79 -12.49 -3.30
N ASN A 188 -13.99 -11.91 -3.19
CA ASN A 188 -14.97 -12.31 -2.19
C ASN A 188 -15.38 -13.76 -2.42
N ASP A 189 -15.92 -14.43 -1.38
CA ASP A 189 -16.34 -15.83 -1.44
C ASP A 189 -15.23 -16.82 -1.87
N SER A 190 -13.96 -16.41 -1.77
CA SER A 190 -12.82 -17.32 -1.80
C SER A 190 -12.79 -18.18 -0.52
N VAL A 191 -12.08 -19.30 -0.58
CA VAL A 191 -12.05 -20.28 0.53
C VAL A 191 -10.63 -20.51 1.01
N VAL A 192 -10.47 -20.85 2.28
CA VAL A 192 -9.16 -21.20 2.85
C VAL A 192 -8.54 -22.35 2.04
N ASN A 193 -7.25 -22.24 1.72
CA ASN A 193 -6.51 -23.24 0.95
C ASN A 193 -6.66 -24.64 1.59
N PRO A 194 -7.30 -25.61 0.89
CA PRO A 194 -7.61 -26.92 1.47
C PRO A 194 -6.36 -27.79 1.72
N SER A 195 -5.20 -27.45 1.14
CA SER A 195 -3.93 -28.10 1.46
C SER A 195 -3.41 -27.76 2.87
N GLY A 196 -3.95 -26.72 3.51
CA GLY A 196 -3.48 -26.19 4.78
C GLY A 196 -2.22 -25.31 4.68
N LEU A 197 -1.60 -25.22 3.49
CA LEU A 197 -0.47 -24.32 3.25
C LEU A 197 -0.96 -22.87 3.23
N THR A 198 -0.84 -22.21 4.39
CA THR A 198 -1.32 -20.84 4.60
C THR A 198 -0.33 -20.04 5.45
N GLY A 199 -0.25 -18.74 5.19
CA GLY A 199 0.42 -17.75 6.04
C GLY A 199 -0.52 -17.12 7.05
N ARG A 200 -1.46 -17.88 7.64
CA ARG A 200 -2.45 -17.33 8.58
C ARG A 200 -1.79 -16.89 9.90
N ALA A 201 -2.14 -15.73 10.43
CA ALA A 201 -1.70 -15.24 11.73
C ALA A 201 -2.43 -15.97 12.87
N THR A 202 -2.03 -17.22 13.13
CA THR A 202 -2.48 -18.00 14.29
C THR A 202 -1.28 -18.59 15.01
N ASN A 203 -1.45 -19.00 16.27
CA ASN A 203 -0.38 -19.66 17.03
C ASN A 203 0.25 -20.86 16.31
N GLN A 204 -0.50 -21.58 15.47
CA GLN A 204 0.01 -22.72 14.70
C GLN A 204 0.75 -22.30 13.41
N ASN A 205 0.37 -21.19 12.78
CA ASN A 205 0.83 -20.82 11.45
C ASN A 205 1.75 -19.59 11.43
N TRP A 206 2.05 -18.99 12.57
CA TRP A 206 2.93 -17.83 12.64
C TRP A 206 4.35 -18.08 12.13
N ASP A 207 4.87 -19.31 12.25
CA ASP A 207 6.17 -19.65 11.66
C ASP A 207 6.12 -19.59 10.12
N ASN A 208 4.99 -19.96 9.52
CA ASN A 208 4.78 -19.81 8.09
C ASN A 208 4.69 -18.34 7.69
N LEU A 209 3.86 -17.56 8.39
CA LEU A 209 3.73 -16.12 8.11
C LEU A 209 5.07 -15.40 8.25
N ALA A 210 5.84 -15.66 9.31
CA ALA A 210 7.15 -15.07 9.49
C ALA A 210 8.14 -15.45 8.37
N ALA A 211 8.08 -16.69 7.84
CA ALA A 211 8.89 -17.09 6.70
C ALA A 211 8.52 -16.30 5.43
N LEU A 212 7.24 -16.07 5.18
CA LEU A 212 6.74 -15.28 4.05
C LEU A 212 7.12 -13.80 4.17
N LEU A 213 6.94 -13.20 5.35
CA LEU A 213 7.30 -11.80 5.60
C LEU A 213 8.81 -11.59 5.41
N LYS A 214 9.65 -12.45 6.00
CA LYS A 214 11.11 -12.37 5.82
C LYS A 214 11.50 -12.53 4.35
N ALA A 215 10.86 -13.43 3.61
CA ALA A 215 11.13 -13.60 2.19
C ALA A 215 10.84 -12.35 1.36
N GLY A 216 9.73 -11.65 1.64
CA GLY A 216 9.42 -10.37 0.99
C GLY A 216 10.44 -9.29 1.33
N ILE A 217 10.77 -9.16 2.61
CA ILE A 217 11.77 -8.20 3.12
C ILE A 217 13.14 -8.45 2.49
N GLU A 218 13.61 -9.71 2.48
CA GLU A 218 14.86 -10.10 1.83
C GLU A 218 14.84 -9.78 0.33
N GLY A 219 13.71 -9.97 -0.35
CA GLY A 219 13.55 -9.62 -1.76
C GLY A 219 13.80 -8.12 -2.03
N VAL A 220 13.30 -7.25 -1.15
CA VAL A 220 13.57 -5.80 -1.21
C VAL A 220 15.05 -5.50 -0.90
N LYS A 221 15.53 -6.00 0.25
CA LYS A 221 16.86 -5.65 0.78
C LYS A 221 18.01 -6.21 -0.06
N GLU A 222 17.80 -7.28 -0.82
CA GLU A 222 18.78 -7.77 -1.81
C GLU A 222 18.95 -6.83 -3.01
N VAL A 223 17.97 -5.96 -3.30
CA VAL A 223 18.07 -4.95 -4.37
C VAL A 223 18.62 -3.64 -3.83
N ASP A 224 18.03 -3.16 -2.73
CA ASP A 224 18.40 -1.90 -2.09
C ASP A 224 18.04 -1.96 -0.61
N ASP A 225 19.07 -1.99 0.25
CA ASP A 225 18.92 -2.13 1.70
C ASP A 225 18.43 -0.85 2.39
N THR A 226 18.45 0.29 1.69
CA THR A 226 18.03 1.60 2.20
C THR A 226 16.54 1.88 2.02
N ILE A 227 15.79 1.04 1.28
CA ILE A 227 14.33 1.15 1.15
C ILE A 227 13.68 0.80 2.49
N LYS A 228 12.80 1.68 3.01
CA LYS A 228 12.06 1.39 4.25
C LYS A 228 11.04 0.27 4.05
N ILE A 229 10.88 -0.59 5.04
CA ILE A 229 9.91 -1.69 5.05
C ILE A 229 8.72 -1.30 5.92
N MET A 230 7.52 -1.34 5.34
CA MET A 230 6.26 -1.24 6.06
C MET A 230 5.61 -2.62 6.19
N LEU A 231 5.07 -2.91 7.38
CA LEU A 231 4.06 -3.96 7.57
C LEU A 231 2.72 -3.29 7.90
N HIS A 232 1.63 -3.75 7.27
CA HIS A 232 0.32 -3.10 7.32
C HIS A 232 -0.76 -4.01 7.90
N VAL A 233 -1.39 -3.59 8.99
CA VAL A 233 -2.52 -4.28 9.65
C VAL A 233 -3.68 -3.32 9.88
N GLU A 234 -4.91 -3.73 9.67
CA GLU A 234 -6.11 -2.89 9.57
C GLU A 234 -7.01 -2.90 10.82
N ASN A 235 -6.43 -2.69 12.00
CA ASN A 235 -7.20 -2.83 13.22
C ASN A 235 -6.79 -1.88 14.35
N THR A 236 -7.31 -0.65 14.32
CA THR A 236 -7.13 0.31 15.42
C THR A 236 -8.02 0.03 16.63
N GLU A 237 -9.10 -0.74 16.51
CA GLU A 237 -10.02 -1.03 17.62
C GLU A 237 -9.50 -2.14 18.56
N ASP A 238 -8.50 -2.91 18.13
CA ASP A 238 -7.90 -4.01 18.90
C ASP A 238 -6.38 -3.82 19.08
N VAL A 239 -6.00 -2.88 19.94
CA VAL A 239 -4.59 -2.61 20.27
C VAL A 239 -3.86 -3.82 20.84
N ASP A 240 -4.56 -4.69 21.59
CA ASP A 240 -3.97 -5.92 22.16
C ASP A 240 -3.69 -6.94 21.04
N GLY A 241 -4.61 -7.09 20.09
CA GLY A 241 -4.44 -7.90 18.89
C GLY A 241 -3.27 -7.44 18.01
N VAL A 242 -3.18 -6.12 17.75
CA VAL A 242 -2.03 -5.55 17.01
C VAL A 242 -0.73 -5.76 17.77
N THR A 243 -0.74 -5.55 19.09
CA THR A 243 0.43 -5.78 19.96
C THR A 243 0.87 -7.24 19.90
N TRP A 244 -0.06 -8.19 19.95
CA TRP A 244 0.23 -9.61 19.80
C TRP A 244 0.81 -9.93 18.42
N TRP A 245 0.26 -9.33 17.36
CA TRP A 245 0.71 -9.53 15.99
C TRP A 245 2.16 -9.08 15.82
N VAL A 246 2.48 -7.86 16.24
CA VAL A 246 3.84 -7.28 16.15
C VAL A 246 4.83 -8.09 16.99
N ASN A 247 4.48 -8.48 18.21
CA ASN A 247 5.32 -9.34 19.05
C ASN A 247 5.55 -10.73 18.41
N SER A 248 4.53 -11.28 17.75
CA SER A 248 4.64 -12.57 17.07
C SER A 248 5.58 -12.51 15.85
N ALA A 249 5.55 -11.41 15.10
CA ALA A 249 6.46 -11.16 14.00
C ALA A 249 7.91 -10.93 14.49
N THR A 250 8.11 -9.98 15.40
CA THR A 250 9.44 -9.57 15.89
C THR A 250 10.16 -10.69 16.66
N SER A 251 9.44 -11.48 17.47
CA SER A 251 10.02 -12.64 18.16
C SER A 251 10.54 -13.75 17.20
N ARG A 252 10.17 -13.69 15.92
CA ARG A 252 10.62 -14.60 14.84
C ARG A 252 11.67 -13.96 13.91
N GLY A 253 12.17 -12.79 14.29
CA GLY A 253 13.19 -12.04 13.54
C GLY A 253 12.64 -11.40 12.27
N VAL A 254 11.35 -11.06 12.23
CA VAL A 254 10.82 -10.19 11.17
C VAL A 254 11.20 -8.74 11.54
N GLU A 255 12.14 -8.16 10.79
CA GLU A 255 12.65 -6.80 11.00
C GLU A 255 12.00 -5.84 9.99
N PHE A 256 11.36 -4.78 10.48
CA PHE A 256 10.68 -3.78 9.65
C PHE A 256 10.77 -2.40 10.28
N ASP A 257 10.57 -1.36 9.46
CA ASP A 257 10.83 0.03 9.86
C ASP A 257 9.54 0.76 10.29
N VAL A 258 8.41 0.45 9.62
CA VAL A 258 7.15 1.18 9.76
C VAL A 258 5.98 0.24 10.01
N LEU A 259 5.21 0.50 11.07
CA LEU A 259 3.90 -0.13 11.26
C LEU A 259 2.81 0.77 10.67
N GLY A 260 2.17 0.31 9.61
CA GLY A 260 1.01 0.96 9.00
C GLY A 260 -0.29 0.40 9.56
N LEU A 261 -1.27 1.27 9.87
CA LEU A 261 -2.65 0.84 10.11
C LEU A 261 -3.65 1.56 9.17
N SER A 262 -4.75 0.88 8.84
CA SER A 262 -5.94 1.48 8.24
C SER A 262 -6.78 2.23 9.28
N CYS A 263 -7.37 3.35 8.87
CA CYS A 263 -8.18 4.23 9.72
C CYS A 263 -9.42 4.71 8.95
N TYR A 264 -10.45 3.87 8.90
CA TYR A 264 -11.75 4.24 8.35
C TYR A 264 -12.79 4.32 9.44
N THR A 265 -13.54 5.43 9.54
CA THR A 265 -14.54 5.58 10.64
C THR A 265 -15.62 4.51 10.60
N ALA A 266 -15.93 4.00 9.41
CA ALA A 266 -16.90 2.94 9.20
C ALA A 266 -16.47 1.57 9.74
N PHE A 267 -15.17 1.32 9.94
CA PHE A 267 -14.63 -0.02 10.21
C PHE A 267 -13.64 -0.09 11.38
N GLN A 268 -13.01 1.02 11.73
CA GLN A 268 -11.89 1.10 12.66
C GLN A 268 -12.14 2.12 13.80
N GLY A 269 -13.38 2.59 13.94
CA GLY A 269 -13.80 3.53 14.97
C GLY A 269 -13.50 4.99 14.65
N GLU A 270 -13.86 5.89 15.56
CA GLU A 270 -13.63 7.34 15.43
C GLU A 270 -12.14 7.70 15.66
N PRO A 271 -11.69 8.90 15.23
CA PRO A 271 -10.29 9.31 15.34
C PRO A 271 -9.68 9.20 16.75
N GLU A 272 -10.46 9.37 17.81
CA GLU A 272 -9.98 9.21 19.18
C GLU A 272 -9.49 7.77 19.45
N VAL A 273 -10.15 6.76 18.85
CA VAL A 273 -9.71 5.36 18.95
C VAL A 273 -8.36 5.17 18.25
N TRP A 274 -8.19 5.78 17.07
CA TRP A 274 -6.94 5.71 16.34
C TRP A 274 -5.81 6.37 17.13
N GLU A 275 -6.08 7.56 17.70
CA GLU A 275 -5.14 8.33 18.50
C GLU A 275 -4.65 7.52 19.73
N ASP A 276 -5.58 6.92 20.48
CA ASP A 276 -5.25 6.11 21.65
C ASP A 276 -4.43 4.87 21.28
N THR A 277 -4.80 4.20 20.19
CA THR A 277 -4.10 3.00 19.70
C THR A 277 -2.69 3.33 19.23
N PHE A 278 -2.51 4.33 18.36
CA PHE A 278 -1.17 4.72 17.91
C PHE A 278 -0.29 5.22 19.05
N ASN A 279 -0.83 6.00 19.99
CA ASN A 279 -0.08 6.43 21.17
C ASN A 279 0.37 5.23 22.04
N THR A 280 -0.47 4.22 22.17
CA THR A 280 -0.15 3.01 22.92
C THR A 280 0.92 2.19 22.20
N LEU A 281 0.74 1.92 20.90
CA LEU A 281 1.70 1.19 20.09
C LEU A 281 3.07 1.89 20.04
N ALA A 282 3.09 3.22 19.93
CA ALA A 282 4.32 4.01 19.96
C ALA A 282 5.07 3.88 21.29
N ARG A 283 4.38 3.75 22.43
CA ARG A 283 5.02 3.49 23.73
C ARG A 283 5.51 2.05 23.85
N THR A 284 4.74 1.10 23.31
CA THR A 284 5.04 -0.34 23.36
C THR A 284 6.22 -0.73 22.47
N PHE A 285 6.33 -0.12 21.28
CA PHE A 285 7.34 -0.42 20.28
C PHE A 285 8.20 0.82 20.00
N PRO A 286 9.25 1.07 20.81
CA PRO A 286 10.04 2.30 20.72
C PRO A 286 10.87 2.41 19.43
N ASP A 287 11.20 1.27 18.81
CA ASP A 287 12.07 1.22 17.62
C ASP A 287 11.30 1.36 16.30
N LEU A 288 9.96 1.36 16.34
CA LEU A 288 9.13 1.49 15.14
C LEU A 288 8.70 2.93 14.88
N SER A 289 8.63 3.27 13.60
CA SER A 289 7.84 4.39 13.10
C SER A 289 6.43 3.94 12.72
N PHE A 290 5.53 4.89 12.56
CA PHE A 290 4.10 4.65 12.31
C PHE A 290 3.61 5.45 11.12
N ALA A 291 2.64 4.90 10.41
CA ALA A 291 1.89 5.62 9.39
C ALA A 291 0.43 5.19 9.43
N ILE A 292 -0.46 6.07 8.99
CA ILE A 292 -1.81 5.66 8.60
C ILE A 292 -1.73 5.29 7.13
N ALA A 293 -1.69 3.98 6.85
CA ALA A 293 -1.46 3.44 5.51
C ALA A 293 -2.66 3.65 4.59
N GLU A 294 -3.87 3.73 5.17
CA GLU A 294 -5.10 4.04 4.47
C GLU A 294 -6.07 4.78 5.39
N TYR A 295 -6.75 5.82 4.89
CA TYR A 295 -7.84 6.46 5.64
C TYR A 295 -8.84 7.19 4.75
N ASN A 296 -10.06 7.31 5.27
CA ASN A 296 -11.18 8.16 4.81
C ASN A 296 -12.26 8.09 5.92
N PRO A 297 -13.01 9.15 6.27
CA PRO A 297 -13.00 10.51 5.73
C PRO A 297 -12.23 11.55 6.54
N GLU A 298 -11.69 11.19 7.71
CA GLU A 298 -11.18 12.15 8.71
C GLU A 298 -9.80 12.72 8.33
N ARG A 299 -9.80 13.66 7.37
CA ARG A 299 -8.61 14.28 6.77
C ARG A 299 -7.72 14.98 7.79
N THR A 300 -8.26 15.98 8.48
CA THR A 300 -7.47 16.79 9.40
C THR A 300 -6.99 15.95 10.58
N LYS A 301 -7.87 15.12 11.16
CA LYS A 301 -7.56 14.43 12.41
C LYS A 301 -6.60 13.26 12.22
N ALA A 302 -6.74 12.46 11.16
CA ALA A 302 -5.77 11.40 10.83
C ALA A 302 -4.34 11.95 10.72
N ASN A 303 -4.19 13.09 10.02
CA ASN A 303 -2.89 13.73 9.83
C ASN A 303 -2.32 14.34 11.12
N GLN A 304 -3.17 14.95 11.96
CA GLN A 304 -2.75 15.44 13.27
C GLN A 304 -2.25 14.31 14.18
N ILE A 305 -2.96 13.18 14.24
CA ILE A 305 -2.58 12.02 15.06
C ILE A 305 -1.16 11.56 14.72
N MET A 306 -0.83 11.42 13.43
CA MET A 306 0.53 11.06 13.02
C MET A 306 1.54 12.16 13.34
N ARG A 307 1.19 13.42 13.06
CA ARG A 307 2.11 14.55 13.29
C ARG A 307 2.46 14.74 14.77
N GLU A 308 1.53 14.40 15.66
CA GLU A 308 1.64 14.58 17.11
C GLU A 308 2.27 13.38 17.83
N LEU A 309 2.54 12.27 17.12
CA LEU A 309 3.22 11.13 17.73
C LEU A 309 4.62 11.52 18.27
N PRO A 310 4.98 11.04 19.48
CA PRO A 310 6.24 11.40 20.11
C PRO A 310 7.48 11.12 19.25
N ASP A 311 8.49 11.97 19.43
CA ASP A 311 9.81 11.83 18.80
C ASP A 311 9.80 11.85 17.26
N GLY A 312 8.72 12.37 16.65
CA GLY A 312 8.57 12.44 15.19
C GLY A 312 8.38 11.07 14.54
N ARG A 313 7.90 10.07 15.30
CA ARG A 313 7.77 8.69 14.81
C ARG A 313 6.52 8.45 13.95
N GLY A 314 5.56 9.35 13.93
CA GLY A 314 4.47 9.31 12.95
C GLY A 314 4.92 9.96 11.63
N LEU A 315 5.19 9.12 10.63
CA LEU A 315 5.76 9.56 9.35
C LEU A 315 4.73 10.28 8.49
N GLY A 316 3.45 9.93 8.62
CA GLY A 316 2.34 10.59 7.94
C GLY A 316 1.24 9.63 7.52
N THR A 317 0.44 10.03 6.54
CA THR A 317 -0.80 9.34 6.19
C THR A 317 -0.97 9.18 4.68
N PHE A 318 -1.85 8.26 4.25
CA PHE A 318 -2.21 8.06 2.85
C PHE A 318 -3.73 8.05 2.68
N PHE A 319 -4.29 9.08 2.04
CA PHE A 319 -5.72 9.11 1.71
C PHE A 319 -5.99 8.08 0.62
N TRP A 320 -6.91 7.14 0.87
CA TRP A 320 -7.15 6.05 -0.06
C TRP A 320 -8.08 6.45 -1.22
N GLU A 321 -7.59 6.28 -2.44
CA GLU A 321 -8.28 6.51 -3.72
C GLU A 321 -9.13 7.80 -3.71
N PRO A 322 -8.50 9.00 -3.73
CA PRO A 322 -9.17 10.30 -3.64
C PRO A 322 -10.36 10.52 -4.56
N THR A 323 -10.43 9.80 -5.68
CA THR A 323 -11.50 9.94 -6.69
C THR A 323 -12.71 9.04 -6.41
N GLN A 324 -12.63 8.13 -5.45
CA GLN A 324 -13.64 7.13 -5.15
C GLN A 324 -14.43 7.47 -3.88
N SER A 325 -15.68 7.04 -3.84
CA SER A 325 -16.52 7.09 -2.64
C SER A 325 -17.03 5.69 -2.34
N GLY A 326 -17.26 5.39 -1.07
CA GLY A 326 -17.83 4.11 -0.65
C GLY A 326 -18.39 4.19 0.75
N SER A 327 -18.62 3.03 1.37
CA SER A 327 -19.01 2.96 2.77
C SER A 327 -17.94 3.53 3.71
N TRP A 328 -16.68 3.57 3.26
CA TRP A 328 -15.54 4.13 3.99
C TRP A 328 -15.44 5.65 3.96
N GLY A 329 -16.24 6.34 3.15
CA GLY A 329 -16.26 7.80 3.08
C GLY A 329 -16.32 8.36 1.66
N SER A 330 -16.18 9.69 1.57
CA SER A 330 -16.42 10.44 0.34
C SER A 330 -15.14 10.74 -0.43
N SER A 331 -15.30 10.84 -1.76
CA SER A 331 -14.28 11.31 -2.68
C SER A 331 -13.88 12.76 -2.40
N LEU A 332 -12.62 13.11 -2.65
CA LEU A 332 -12.13 14.49 -2.73
C LEU A 332 -12.58 15.19 -4.02
N PHE A 333 -13.26 14.48 -4.92
CA PHE A 333 -13.72 14.99 -6.21
C PHE A 333 -15.22 14.82 -6.37
N THR A 334 -15.83 15.78 -7.06
CA THR A 334 -17.17 15.64 -7.63
C THR A 334 -17.06 15.13 -9.06
N GLN A 335 -17.77 14.05 -9.38
CA GLN A 335 -17.75 13.46 -10.72
C GLN A 335 -18.97 13.89 -11.53
N GLN A 336 -18.75 14.36 -12.75
CA GLN A 336 -19.79 14.59 -13.75
C GLN A 336 -19.33 14.00 -15.09
N GLY A 337 -19.91 12.85 -15.47
CA GLY A 337 -19.42 12.08 -16.63
C GLY A 337 -17.98 11.63 -16.41
N GLY A 338 -17.11 11.85 -17.40
CA GLY A 338 -15.67 11.58 -17.29
C GLY A 338 -14.87 12.70 -16.60
N THR A 339 -15.51 13.78 -16.14
CA THR A 339 -14.80 14.89 -15.50
C THR A 339 -14.90 14.81 -13.98
N TYR A 340 -13.75 14.84 -13.31
CA TYR A 340 -13.60 14.87 -11.87
C TYR A 340 -13.13 16.27 -11.47
N ARG A 341 -13.93 16.99 -10.68
CA ARG A 341 -13.59 18.34 -10.20
C ARG A 341 -13.24 18.27 -8.72
N ALA A 342 -12.06 18.77 -8.36
CA ALA A 342 -11.59 18.86 -6.99
C ALA A 342 -12.64 19.59 -6.13
N ASN A 343 -13.00 19.00 -4.99
CA ASN A 343 -13.88 19.62 -4.02
C ASN A 343 -13.09 20.67 -3.23
N SER A 344 -13.40 21.95 -3.44
CA SER A 344 -12.68 23.06 -2.82
C SER A 344 -12.65 23.00 -1.29
N ASP A 345 -13.74 22.57 -0.64
CA ASP A 345 -13.80 22.48 0.82
C ASP A 345 -12.90 21.35 1.34
N ALA A 346 -12.90 20.20 0.66
CA ALA A 346 -12.06 19.07 1.02
C ALA A 346 -10.56 19.38 0.84
N PHE A 347 -10.19 20.05 -0.27
CA PHE A 347 -8.80 20.44 -0.53
C PHE A 347 -8.34 21.63 0.33
N ALA A 348 -9.24 22.51 0.77
CA ALA A 348 -8.91 23.58 1.71
C ALA A 348 -8.39 23.04 3.06
N GLU A 349 -8.86 21.87 3.52
CA GLU A 349 -8.29 21.20 4.69
C GLU A 349 -6.81 20.80 4.47
N PHE A 350 -6.50 20.24 3.29
CA PHE A 350 -5.12 19.90 2.94
C PHE A 350 -4.24 21.13 2.77
N ASP A 351 -4.75 22.22 2.19
CA ASP A 351 -4.03 23.50 2.08
C ASP A 351 -3.72 24.10 3.45
N ALA A 352 -4.66 24.00 4.40
CA ALA A 352 -4.45 24.42 5.77
C ALA A 352 -3.38 23.55 6.47
N MET A 353 -3.43 22.23 6.28
CA MET A 353 -2.40 21.31 6.78
C MET A 353 -1.03 21.61 6.17
N LYS A 354 -0.93 21.76 4.85
CA LYS A 354 0.29 22.17 4.14
C LYS A 354 0.92 23.41 4.77
N ALA A 355 0.13 24.46 4.97
CA ALA A 355 0.60 25.71 5.57
C ALA A 355 1.06 25.52 7.03
N SER A 356 0.27 24.82 7.85
CA SER A 356 0.57 24.61 9.28
C SER A 356 1.74 23.65 9.54
N PHE A 357 1.92 22.65 8.67
CA PHE A 357 2.97 21.65 8.80
C PHE A 357 4.29 22.08 8.16
N GLY A 358 4.27 23.13 7.35
CA GLY A 358 5.43 23.70 6.66
C GLY A 358 5.87 22.86 5.46
N LEU A 359 4.92 22.42 4.64
CA LEU A 359 5.11 21.50 3.51
C LEU A 359 5.11 22.19 2.14
#